data_AF-A0A2K4YE63-F1
#
_entry.id   AF-A0A2K4YE63-F1
#
_cell.length_a   1.000
_cell.length_b   1.000
_cell.length_c   1.000
_cell.angle_alpha   90.00
_cell.angle_beta   90.00
_cell.angle_gamma   90.00
#
_symmetry.space_group_name_H-M   'P 1'
#
loop_
_entity.id
_entity.type
_entity.pdbx_description
1 polymer ?
#
loop_
_entity_poly.entity_id
_entity_poly.type
_entity_poly.pdbx_seq_one_letter_code
_entity_poly.pdbx_strand_id
1 'polypeptide(L)' 'VSEDPADVLDIATRTGGRYMGAERAEEFGRRNSSAGELVVRVNPTRVVAGFDISG' A
#
# COMPACT_ATOMS: atom_id res chain seq x y z
N VAL A 1 7.82 -7.94 7.98
CA VAL A 1 6.47 -8.32 7.51
C VAL A 1 5.54 -8.23 8.72
N SER A 2 4.31 -7.76 8.55
CA SER A 2 3.30 -7.66 9.62
C SER A 2 2.00 -8.32 9.16
N GLU A 3 1.38 -9.07 10.07
CA GLU A 3 0.05 -9.70 9.97
C GLU A 3 -0.97 -9.01 10.90
N ASP A 4 -0.57 -7.94 11.62
CA ASP A 4 -1.46 -7.23 12.53
C ASP A 4 -2.63 -6.62 11.74
N PRO A 5 -3.89 -7.01 12.05
CA PRO A 5 -5.06 -6.48 11.37
C PRO A 5 -5.14 -4.95 11.34
N ALA A 6 -4.63 -4.27 12.37
CA ALA A 6 -4.60 -2.81 12.42
C ALA A 6 -3.61 -2.21 11.42
N ASP A 7 -2.41 -2.81 11.31
CA ASP A 7 -1.40 -2.41 10.33
C ASP A 7 -1.90 -2.60 8.89
N VAL A 8 -2.53 -3.75 8.62
CA VAL A 8 -3.09 -4.07 7.30
C VAL A 8 -4.20 -3.09 6.93
N LEU A 9 -5.13 -2.81 7.85
CA LEU A 9 -6.21 -1.86 7.63
C LEU A 9 -5.70 -0.43 7.36
N ASP A 10 -4.69 0.05 8.10
CA ASP A 10 -4.09 1.37 7.88
C ASP A 10 -3.51 1.48 6.47
N ILE A 11 -2.66 0.53 6.08
CA ILE A 11 -1.98 0.56 4.78
C ILE A 11 -2.99 0.40 3.63
N ALA A 12 -3.97 -0.49 3.77
CA ALA A 12 -5.02 -0.66 2.78
C ALA A 12 -5.85 0.64 2.61
N THR A 13 -6.23 1.29 3.71
CA THR A 13 -7.00 2.55 3.68
C THR A 13 -6.21 3.66 2.99
N ARG A 14 -4.92 3.81 3.32
CA ARG A 14 -4.03 4.81 2.71
C ARG A 14 -3.82 4.54 1.21
N THR A 15 -3.68 3.28 0.82
CA THR A 15 -3.62 2.85 -0.58
C THR A 15 -4.90 3.23 -1.32
N GLY A 16 -6.05 2.94 -0.71
CA GLY A 16 -7.36 3.34 -1.22
C GLY A 16 -7.48 4.85 -1.42
N GLY A 17 -7.08 5.65 -0.43
CA GLY A 17 -7.09 7.11 -0.55
C GLY A 17 -6.20 7.62 -1.69
N ARG A 18 -5.02 7.00 -1.89
CA ARG A 18 -4.07 7.40 -2.94
C ARG A 18 -4.57 7.11 -4.36
N TYR A 19 -5.20 5.95 -4.58
CA TYR A 19 -5.52 5.46 -5.93
C TYR A 19 -7.01 5.50 -6.28
N MET A 20 -7.90 5.40 -5.29
CA MET A 20 -9.36 5.40 -5.47
C MET A 20 -10.01 6.72 -5.07
N GLY A 21 -9.28 7.60 -4.38
CA GLY A 21 -9.76 8.87 -3.84
C GLY A 21 -10.21 8.78 -2.37
N ALA A 22 -10.23 9.93 -1.70
CA ALA A 22 -10.49 10.03 -0.25
C ALA A 22 -11.86 9.45 0.14
N GLU A 23 -12.90 9.69 -0.66
CA GLU A 23 -14.26 9.22 -0.41
C GLU A 23 -14.36 7.68 -0.36
N ARG A 24 -13.44 6.98 -1.03
CA ARG A 24 -13.43 5.51 -1.13
C ARG A 24 -12.36 4.85 -0.27
N ALA A 25 -11.56 5.63 0.46
CA ALA A 25 -10.43 5.12 1.22
C ALA A 25 -10.85 4.07 2.25
N GLU A 26 -11.88 4.35 3.05
CA GLU A 26 -12.36 3.42 4.08
C GLU A 26 -13.01 2.16 3.50
N GLU A 27 -13.81 2.32 2.43
CA GLU A 27 -14.42 1.18 1.71
C GLU A 27 -13.33 0.23 1.21
N PHE A 28 -12.29 0.80 0.58
CA PHE A 28 -11.16 0.06 0.08
C PHE A 28 -10.37 -0.60 1.22
N GLY A 29 -10.09 0.12 2.30
CA GLY A 29 -9.39 -0.40 3.47
C GLY A 29 -10.09 -1.62 4.06
N ARG A 30 -11.39 -1.52 4.34
CA ARG A 30 -12.18 -2.63 4.90
C ARG A 30 -12.24 -3.86 3.98
N ARG A 31 -12.23 -3.67 2.65
CA ARG A 31 -12.26 -4.79 1.69
C ARG A 31 -10.93 -5.51 1.51
N ASN A 32 -9.80 -4.84 1.77
CA ASN A 32 -8.46 -5.34 1.48
C ASN A 32 -7.64 -5.57 2.76
N SER A 33 -8.30 -5.90 3.88
CA SER A 33 -7.66 -6.13 5.18
C SER A 33 -8.18 -7.39 5.89
N SER A 34 -8.59 -8.40 5.13
CA SER A 34 -9.00 -9.69 5.67
C SER A 34 -7.84 -10.50 6.25
N ALA A 35 -8.16 -11.50 7.06
CA ALA A 35 -7.16 -12.44 7.58
C ALA A 35 -6.38 -13.11 6.43
N GLY A 36 -5.05 -13.17 6.57
CA GLY A 36 -4.13 -13.69 5.54
C GLY A 36 -3.45 -12.60 4.71
N GLU A 37 -3.90 -11.35 4.78
CA GLU A 37 -3.22 -10.22 4.15
C GLU A 37 -1.99 -9.77 4.95
N LEU A 38 -1.00 -9.20 4.26
CA LEU A 38 0.30 -8.84 4.83
C LEU A 38 0.71 -7.41 4.50
N VAL A 39 1.33 -6.74 5.48
CA VAL A 39 2.11 -5.53 5.24
C VAL A 39 3.59 -5.88 5.16
N VAL A 40 4.20 -5.61 4.00
CA VAL A 40 5.65 -5.72 3.80
C VAL A 40 6.26 -4.33 3.68
N ARG A 41 7.07 -3.94 4.68
CA ARG A 41 7.83 -2.68 4.64
C ARG A 41 9.23 -2.98 4.12
N VAL A 42 9.60 -2.32 3.02
CA VAL A 42 10.93 -2.46 2.40
C VAL A 42 11.76 -1.24 2.75
N ASN A 43 13.00 -1.45 3.20
CA ASN A 43 14.01 -0.41 3.32
C ASN A 43 14.98 -0.54 2.12
N PRO A 44 14.86 0.30 1.08
CA PRO A 44 15.73 0.21 -0.09
C PRO A 44 17.20 0.41 0.31
N THR A 45 18.08 -0.49 -0.11
CA THR A 45 19.54 -0.36 0.12
C THR A 45 20.27 0.21 -1.09
N ARG A 46 19.64 0.17 -2.26
CA ARG A 46 20.09 0.78 -3.51
C ARG A 46 18.90 1.15 -4.36
N VAL A 47 18.91 2.35 -4.93
CA VAL A 47 17.90 2.83 -5.89
C VAL A 47 18.62 3.23 -7.17
N VAL A 48 18.21 2.67 -8.31
CA VAL A 48 18.72 3.04 -9.63
C VAL A 48 17.55 3.63 -10.40
N ALA A 49 17.69 4.87 -10.87
CA ALA A 49 16.68 5.57 -11.66
C ALA A 49 17.24 5.82 -13.07
N GLY A 50 16.43 5.53 -14.09
CA GLY A 50 16.73 5.83 -15.49
C GLY A 50 15.67 6.77 -16.06
N PHE A 51 16.12 7.84 -16.70
CA PHE A 51 15.26 8.82 -17.38
C PHE A 51 15.63 8.83 -18.87
N ASP A 52 14.75 9.40 -19.71
CA ASP A 52 14.97 9.57 -21.17
C ASP A 52 15.36 8.28 -21.92
N ILE A 53 14.77 7.16 -21.49
CA ILE A 53 15.05 5.79 -21.99
C ILE A 53 14.68 5.54 -23.46
N SER A 54 14.12 6.52 -24.16
CA SER A 54 13.71 6.41 -25.57
C SER A 54 14.06 7.65 -26.40
N GLY A 55 15.14 8.36 -26.04
CA GLY A 55 15.69 9.43 -26.89
C GLY A 55 16.17 8.93 -28.25
#